data_AF-A0A2R6I7T5-F1
#
_entry.id   AF-A0A2R6I7T5-F1
#
_cell.length_a   1.000
_cell.length_b   1.000
_cell.length_c   1.000
_cell.angle_alpha   90.00
_cell.angle_beta   90.00
_cell.angle_gamma   90.00
#
_symmetry.space_group_name_H-M   'P 1'
#
loop_
_entity.id
_entity.type
_entity.pdbx_description
1 polymer ?
#
loop_
_entity_poly.entity_id
_entity_poly.type
_entity_poly.pdbx_seq_one_letter_code
_entity_poly.pdbx_strand_id
1 'polypeptide(L)'
;MTEDTTDADTDEDVRTDGSGPGIVPPDDETPTWGERKTRREGLARLTYEYFERARSEDQELRQESSYVERDVLAFPTWPHEMIRNLALVSFFVGMIIFLSAALPPHIGPPADSSSTPAVILPDWYLYWSFGLLKLGPLNPDISLLGGQKLMADRTYGVLANLVVVGFVAIVPFLNKGSARRPVEQPFWGAVGMSGVVFAFTVAVLSVKNLVPMDSHLLFDLTFLLPVVSACLTYAVLRSMREGYMFNLNRRYYRLRPPK
;
A
#
# COMPACT_ATOMS: atom_id res chain seq x y z
N MET A 1 70.96 22.65 -9.24
CA MET A 1 72.24 21.96 -9.02
C MET A 1 72.41 21.91 -7.51
N THR A 2 72.00 20.87 -6.81
CA THR A 2 72.06 19.43 -7.09
C THR A 2 70.79 18.73 -6.59
N GLU A 3 70.28 17.82 -7.41
CA GLU A 3 69.30 16.78 -7.04
C GLU A 3 69.94 15.79 -6.06
N ASP A 4 69.18 15.29 -5.09
CA ASP A 4 69.01 13.85 -4.98
C ASP A 4 67.65 13.52 -4.36
N THR A 5 66.94 12.63 -5.03
CA THR A 5 65.58 12.15 -4.75
C THR A 5 65.69 10.72 -4.24
N THR A 6 65.04 10.42 -3.13
CA THR A 6 64.59 9.05 -2.85
C THR A 6 63.26 9.10 -2.11
N ASP A 7 62.21 8.76 -2.86
CA ASP A 7 60.89 8.38 -2.38
C ASP A 7 60.94 7.05 -1.62
N ALA A 8 60.24 6.96 -0.49
CA ALA A 8 59.70 5.71 0.06
C ALA A 8 58.58 6.01 1.06
N ASP A 9 57.40 6.28 0.52
CA ASP A 9 56.10 5.71 0.89
C ASP A 9 55.91 5.24 2.34
N THR A 10 55.09 5.96 3.12
CA THR A 10 54.10 5.34 4.03
C THR A 10 53.00 6.33 4.40
N ASP A 11 51.76 5.96 4.12
CA ASP A 11 50.47 6.52 4.58
C ASP A 11 50.54 7.54 5.74
N GLU A 12 50.32 8.82 5.44
CA GLU A 12 49.75 9.74 6.42
C GLU A 12 48.23 9.58 6.43
N ASP A 13 47.79 8.56 7.17
CA ASP A 13 46.43 8.47 7.66
C ASP A 13 46.02 9.81 8.31
N VAL A 14 44.87 10.30 7.85
CA VAL A 14 44.14 11.43 8.43
C VAL A 14 44.03 11.22 9.95
N ARG A 15 44.85 11.93 10.71
CA ARG A 15 44.70 12.03 12.18
C ARG A 15 43.38 12.74 12.44
N THR A 16 42.37 11.95 12.77
CA THR A 16 41.18 12.43 13.47
C THR A 16 41.63 12.82 14.87
N ASP A 17 41.75 14.11 15.10
CA ASP A 17 41.86 14.72 16.41
C ASP A 17 40.57 14.44 17.17
N GLY A 18 40.54 13.31 17.87
CA GLY A 18 39.46 12.92 18.77
C GLY A 18 39.37 13.89 19.97
N SER A 19 38.86 15.10 19.74
CA SER A 19 38.48 16.03 20.79
C SER A 19 37.06 15.73 21.28
N GLY A 20 36.96 14.79 22.23
CA GLY A 20 35.84 14.63 23.18
C GLY A 20 35.13 13.26 23.15
N PRO A 21 34.71 12.68 24.29
CA PRO A 21 34.90 13.09 25.70
C PRO A 21 36.20 12.52 26.27
N GLY A 22 36.80 13.17 27.27
CA GLY A 22 38.10 12.79 27.87
C GLY A 22 38.18 11.34 28.38
N ILE A 23 38.54 10.42 27.48
CA ILE A 23 38.68 8.98 27.76
C ILE A 23 40.16 8.57 27.92
N VAL A 24 41.09 9.45 27.56
CA VAL A 24 42.53 9.21 27.72
C VAL A 24 43.04 10.02 28.92
N PRO A 25 43.48 9.36 30.00
CA PRO A 25 44.21 10.03 31.09
C PRO A 25 45.45 10.74 30.53
N PRO A 26 45.88 11.86 31.12
CA PRO A 26 47.04 12.63 30.65
C PRO A 26 48.37 11.85 30.72
N ASP A 27 48.38 10.75 31.45
CA ASP A 27 49.52 9.87 31.62
C ASP A 27 49.23 8.62 30.78
N ASP A 28 50.04 8.38 29.75
CA ASP A 28 49.88 7.44 28.62
C ASP A 28 49.83 5.93 29.02
N GLU A 29 49.37 5.61 30.22
CA GLU A 29 49.26 4.26 30.75
C GLU A 29 47.89 3.64 30.44
N THR A 30 47.89 2.52 29.73
CA THR A 30 46.67 1.75 29.46
C THR A 30 46.24 0.98 30.72
N PRO A 31 45.00 1.17 31.22
CA PRO A 31 44.54 0.49 32.43
C PRO A 31 44.52 -1.04 32.28
N THR A 32 44.90 -1.75 33.34
CA THR A 32 44.93 -3.22 33.34
C THR A 32 43.52 -3.82 33.21
N TRP A 33 43.41 -5.10 32.80
CA TRP A 33 42.11 -5.78 32.67
C TRP A 33 41.27 -5.79 33.96
N GLY A 34 41.93 -5.86 35.12
CA GLY A 34 41.29 -5.77 36.44
C GLY A 34 40.71 -4.38 36.70
N GLU A 35 41.49 -3.32 36.43
CA GLU A 35 41.06 -1.92 36.58
C GLU A 35 39.96 -1.53 35.61
N ARG A 36 39.93 -2.12 34.40
CA ARG A 36 38.83 -1.96 33.43
C ARG A 36 37.53 -2.58 33.92
N LYS A 37 37.60 -3.67 34.70
CA LYS A 37 36.42 -4.33 35.27
C LYS A 37 35.89 -3.58 36.49
N THR A 38 36.78 -2.99 37.30
CA THR A 38 36.39 -2.20 38.48
C THR A 38 35.95 -0.77 38.13
N ARG A 39 36.43 -0.16 37.03
CA ARG A 39 35.98 1.15 36.53
C ARG A 39 34.60 1.16 35.84
N ARG A 40 33.87 0.05 35.80
CA ARG A 40 32.49 0.01 35.27
C ARG A 40 31.46 0.26 36.37
N GLU A 41 31.59 1.37 37.08
CA GLU A 41 30.53 1.90 37.93
C GLU A 41 29.80 3.03 37.18
N GLY A 42 28.46 2.98 37.15
CA GLY A 42 27.63 3.97 36.47
C GLY A 42 27.16 3.56 35.06
N LEU A 43 27.10 4.53 34.14
CA LEU A 43 26.29 4.47 32.92
C LEU A 43 26.71 3.37 31.93
N ALA A 44 28.00 3.05 31.84
CA ALA A 44 28.54 2.00 30.96
C ALA A 44 28.15 0.58 31.40
N ARG A 45 28.02 0.35 32.71
CA ARG A 45 27.53 -0.91 33.27
C ARG A 45 26.03 -1.04 33.08
N LEU A 46 25.28 0.03 33.38
CA LEU A 46 23.83 0.06 33.16
C LEU A 46 23.47 -0.13 31.69
N THR A 47 24.24 0.43 30.74
CA THR A 47 24.02 0.19 29.30
C THR A 47 24.33 -1.25 28.91
N TYR A 48 25.43 -1.82 29.41
CA TYR A 48 25.75 -3.23 29.16
C TYR A 48 24.67 -4.17 29.71
N GLU A 49 24.27 -3.98 30.97
CA GLU A 49 23.20 -4.75 31.62
C GLU A 49 21.86 -4.56 30.90
N TYR A 50 21.55 -3.35 30.43
CA TYR A 50 20.36 -3.08 29.61
C TYR A 50 20.40 -3.86 28.29
N PHE A 51 21.52 -3.85 27.56
CA PHE A 51 21.64 -4.56 26.29
C PHE A 51 21.64 -6.09 26.46
N GLU A 52 22.22 -6.62 27.54
CA GLU A 52 22.13 -8.04 27.86
C GLU A 52 20.70 -8.44 28.22
N ARG A 53 20.02 -7.66 29.06
CA ARG A 53 18.63 -7.90 29.43
C ARG A 53 17.69 -7.83 28.22
N ALA A 54 17.86 -6.82 27.37
CA ALA A 54 17.08 -6.71 26.13
C ALA A 54 17.32 -7.90 25.20
N ARG A 55 18.55 -8.44 25.14
CA ARG A 55 18.86 -9.63 24.35
C ARG A 55 18.23 -10.89 24.96
N SER A 56 18.24 -11.05 26.28
CA SER A 56 17.62 -12.20 26.94
C SER A 56 16.10 -12.16 26.85
N GLU A 57 15.47 -11.02 27.09
CA GLU A 57 14.02 -10.82 26.93
C GLU A 57 13.60 -11.09 25.48
N ASP A 58 14.36 -10.60 24.49
CA ASP A 58 14.11 -10.91 23.09
C ASP A 58 14.25 -12.42 22.81
N GLN A 59 15.25 -13.10 23.39
CA GLN A 59 15.49 -14.53 23.22
C GLN A 59 14.41 -15.40 23.88
N GLU A 60 13.93 -15.01 25.06
CA GLU A 60 12.83 -15.63 25.80
C GLU A 60 11.51 -15.47 25.04
N LEU A 61 11.22 -14.27 24.53
CA LEU A 61 10.10 -14.04 23.62
C LEU A 61 10.17 -14.94 22.38
N ARG A 62 11.36 -15.26 21.85
CA ARG A 62 11.49 -16.22 20.72
C ARG A 62 11.26 -17.67 21.10
N GLN A 63 11.49 -18.04 22.36
CA GLN A 63 11.29 -19.39 22.86
C GLN A 63 9.82 -19.63 23.23
N GLU A 64 9.19 -18.65 23.89
CA GLU A 64 7.76 -18.66 24.23
C GLU A 64 6.86 -18.54 23.00
N SER A 65 7.36 -17.93 21.93
CA SER A 65 6.56 -17.71 20.71
C SER A 65 6.27 -18.98 19.90
N SER A 66 6.67 -20.17 20.35
CA SER A 66 6.29 -21.44 19.68
C SER A 66 4.78 -21.73 19.76
N TYR A 67 4.05 -21.15 20.72
CA TYR A 67 2.60 -21.29 20.88
C TYR A 67 1.94 -20.02 21.41
N VAL A 68 2.04 -18.90 20.69
CA VAL A 68 1.22 -17.72 21.01
C VAL A 68 -0.05 -17.74 20.18
N GLU A 69 -1.10 -18.31 20.78
CA GLU A 69 -2.47 -17.93 20.48
C GLU A 69 -2.51 -16.40 20.53
N ARG A 70 -2.80 -15.79 19.38
CA ARG A 70 -2.65 -14.35 19.21
C ARG A 70 -3.54 -13.65 20.24
N ASP A 71 -2.95 -13.15 21.32
CA ASP A 71 -3.60 -12.15 22.15
C ASP A 71 -3.99 -11.00 21.22
N VAL A 72 -5.28 -10.93 20.91
CA VAL A 72 -5.81 -9.84 20.14
C VAL A 72 -5.70 -8.64 21.06
N LEU A 73 -4.64 -7.85 20.87
CA LEU A 73 -4.48 -6.53 21.45
C LEU A 73 -5.66 -5.67 20.95
N ALA A 74 -6.81 -5.80 21.61
CA ALA A 74 -8.04 -5.08 21.34
C ALA A 74 -8.70 -4.75 22.67
N PHE A 75 -9.48 -3.68 22.65
CA PHE A 75 -10.33 -3.34 23.77
C PHE A 75 -11.58 -4.21 23.75
N PRO A 76 -12.20 -4.48 24.93
CA PRO A 76 -13.47 -5.19 24.97
C PRO A 76 -14.53 -4.44 24.16
N THR A 77 -15.44 -5.20 23.56
CA THR A 77 -16.53 -4.66 22.71
C THR A 77 -17.35 -3.59 23.43
N TRP A 78 -17.55 -3.77 24.72
CA TRP A 78 -18.14 -2.78 25.62
C TRP A 78 -17.14 -2.37 26.70
N PRO A 79 -17.04 -1.07 27.06
CA PRO A 79 -17.72 0.07 26.45
C PRO A 79 -16.94 0.70 25.29
N HIS A 80 -15.64 0.43 25.18
CA HIS A 80 -14.70 1.19 24.34
C HIS A 80 -15.04 1.15 22.86
N GLU A 81 -15.18 -0.04 22.28
CA GLU A 81 -15.47 -0.20 20.86
C GLU A 81 -16.89 0.28 20.52
N MET A 82 -17.87 0.00 21.40
CA MET A 82 -19.27 0.39 21.19
C MET A 82 -19.45 1.91 21.18
N ILE A 83 -18.88 2.63 22.15
CA ILE A 83 -19.00 4.10 22.23
C ILE A 83 -18.33 4.75 21.01
N ARG A 84 -17.14 4.28 20.63
CA ARG A 84 -16.45 4.76 19.42
C ARG A 84 -17.30 4.53 18.17
N ASN A 85 -17.84 3.32 18.00
CA ASN A 85 -18.65 2.98 16.83
C ASN A 85 -19.97 3.77 16.80
N LEU A 86 -20.62 3.98 17.96
CA LEU A 86 -21.82 4.79 18.05
C LEU A 86 -21.54 6.24 17.66
N ALA A 87 -20.44 6.83 18.15
CA ALA A 87 -20.04 8.18 17.76
C ALA A 87 -19.81 8.30 16.25
N LEU A 88 -19.13 7.32 15.63
CA LEU A 88 -18.94 7.27 14.18
C LEU A 88 -20.27 7.15 13.42
N VAL A 89 -21.16 6.24 13.84
CA VAL A 89 -22.48 6.06 13.23
C VAL A 89 -23.32 7.33 13.35
N SER A 90 -23.38 7.93 14.54
CA SER A 90 -24.11 9.19 14.76
C SER A 90 -23.57 10.32 13.88
N PHE A 91 -22.25 10.42 13.72
CA PHE A 91 -21.63 11.38 12.82
C PHE A 91 -22.06 11.17 11.36
N PHE A 92 -21.96 9.95 10.83
CA PHE A 92 -22.35 9.66 9.45
C PHE A 92 -23.85 9.81 9.21
N VAL A 93 -24.71 9.40 10.15
CA VAL A 93 -26.16 9.61 10.09
C VAL A 93 -26.49 11.10 10.07
N GLY A 94 -25.86 11.88 10.96
CA GLY A 94 -26.00 13.34 10.99
C GLY A 94 -25.59 13.98 9.66
N MET A 95 -24.48 13.54 9.07
CA MET A 95 -24.02 14.02 7.77
C MET A 95 -24.99 13.67 6.63
N ILE A 96 -25.57 12.47 6.62
CA ILE A 96 -26.56 12.06 5.61
C ILE A 96 -27.84 12.92 5.73
N ILE A 97 -28.35 13.11 6.94
CA ILE A 97 -29.53 13.97 7.18
C ILE A 97 -29.23 15.41 6.75
N PHE A 98 -28.06 15.93 7.12
CA PHE A 98 -27.63 17.27 6.74
C PHE A 98 -27.54 17.43 5.22
N LEU A 99 -26.89 16.51 4.50
CA LEU A 99 -26.79 16.56 3.04
C LEU A 99 -28.16 16.43 2.36
N SER A 100 -29.03 15.55 2.87
CA SER A 100 -30.39 15.39 2.35
C SER A 100 -31.23 16.66 2.52
N ALA A 101 -31.01 17.43 3.58
CA ALA A 101 -31.70 18.69 3.82
C ALA A 101 -31.09 19.87 3.06
N ALA A 102 -29.75 19.91 2.94
CA ALA A 102 -29.02 21.00 2.28
C ALA A 102 -29.09 20.93 0.75
N LEU A 103 -29.16 19.72 0.19
CA LEU A 103 -29.17 19.45 -1.25
C LEU A 103 -30.29 18.45 -1.59
N PRO A 104 -31.57 18.85 -1.49
CA PRO A 104 -32.68 17.94 -1.80
C PRO A 104 -32.64 17.51 -3.27
N PRO A 105 -32.86 16.21 -3.58
CA PRO A 105 -32.82 15.72 -4.94
C PRO A 105 -33.96 16.30 -5.77
N HIS A 106 -33.68 16.61 -7.03
CA HIS A 106 -34.71 17.01 -7.99
C HIS A 106 -35.60 15.81 -8.35
N ILE A 107 -36.92 15.97 -8.20
CA ILE A 107 -37.91 14.99 -8.68
C ILE A 107 -38.31 15.38 -10.10
N GLY A 108 -37.90 14.57 -11.07
CA GLY A 108 -38.25 14.76 -12.48
C GLY A 108 -39.72 14.49 -12.79
N PRO A 109 -40.18 14.82 -14.01
CA PRO A 109 -41.52 14.47 -14.47
C PRO A 109 -41.72 12.95 -14.51
N PRO A 110 -42.98 12.47 -14.54
CA PRO A 110 -43.29 11.05 -14.72
C PRO A 110 -42.61 10.47 -15.97
N ALA A 111 -42.30 9.18 -15.93
CA ALA A 111 -41.67 8.50 -17.05
C ALA A 111 -42.54 8.55 -18.32
N ASP A 112 -41.93 8.93 -19.44
CA ASP A 112 -42.56 9.01 -20.75
C ASP A 112 -41.83 8.07 -21.72
N SER A 113 -42.56 7.13 -22.32
CA SER A 113 -41.99 6.18 -23.28
C SER A 113 -41.76 6.78 -24.66
N SER A 114 -42.35 7.94 -24.95
CA SER A 114 -42.29 8.62 -26.24
C SER A 114 -41.13 9.62 -26.36
N SER A 115 -40.49 9.96 -25.23
CA SER A 115 -39.42 10.96 -25.15
C SER A 115 -38.22 10.43 -24.39
N THR A 116 -37.04 10.42 -25.03
CA THR A 116 -35.77 10.03 -24.39
C THR A 116 -34.98 11.27 -24.00
N PRO A 117 -34.66 11.49 -22.71
CA PRO A 117 -33.79 12.57 -22.29
C PRO A 117 -32.41 12.51 -22.96
N ALA A 118 -31.85 13.67 -23.29
CA ALA A 118 -30.54 13.77 -23.96
C ALA A 118 -29.38 13.19 -23.12
N VAL A 119 -29.50 13.26 -21.79
CA VAL A 119 -28.53 12.70 -20.84
C VAL A 119 -29.23 11.64 -20.00
N ILE A 120 -29.03 10.37 -20.36
CA ILE A 120 -29.50 9.22 -19.59
C ILE A 120 -28.29 8.51 -18.98
N LEU A 121 -28.05 8.80 -17.70
CA LEU A 121 -26.96 8.26 -16.91
C LEU A 121 -27.55 7.57 -15.67
N PRO A 122 -27.04 6.39 -15.28
CA PRO A 122 -27.44 5.78 -14.02
C PRO A 122 -26.84 6.56 -12.82
N ASP A 123 -27.08 6.08 -11.61
CA ASP A 123 -26.39 6.63 -10.44
C ASP A 123 -24.88 6.40 -10.50
N TRP A 124 -24.12 7.28 -9.84
CA TRP A 124 -22.67 7.32 -9.88
C TRP A 124 -21.99 5.99 -9.50
N TYR A 125 -22.57 5.23 -8.57
CA TYR A 125 -22.03 3.94 -8.13
C TYR A 125 -22.18 2.83 -9.20
N LEU A 126 -22.97 3.07 -10.25
CA LEU A 126 -23.14 2.16 -11.39
C LEU A 126 -22.29 2.56 -12.60
N TYR A 127 -21.60 3.70 -12.57
CA TYR A 127 -20.82 4.19 -13.72
C TYR A 127 -19.74 3.22 -14.17
N TRP A 128 -19.05 2.54 -13.25
CA TRP A 128 -18.04 1.54 -13.63
C TRP A 128 -18.64 0.39 -14.43
N SER A 129 -19.85 -0.07 -14.08
CA SER A 129 -20.53 -1.18 -14.76
C SER A 129 -21.15 -0.73 -16.09
N PHE A 130 -21.75 0.47 -16.09
CA PHE A 130 -22.31 1.10 -17.29
C PHE A 130 -21.23 1.45 -18.31
N GLY A 131 -20.05 1.87 -17.87
CA GLY A 131 -18.90 2.15 -18.75
C GLY A 131 -18.43 0.92 -19.52
N LEU A 132 -18.57 -0.28 -18.96
CA LEU A 132 -18.25 -1.54 -19.65
C LEU A 132 -19.20 -1.83 -20.84
N LEU A 133 -20.37 -1.18 -20.91
CA LEU A 133 -21.23 -1.24 -22.09
C LEU A 133 -20.72 -0.39 -23.26
N LYS A 134 -19.75 0.50 -23.02
CA LYS A 134 -19.15 1.39 -24.02
C LYS A 134 -17.88 0.84 -24.65
N LEU A 135 -17.65 -0.47 -24.55
CA LEU A 135 -16.47 -1.18 -25.07
C LEU A 135 -16.61 -1.63 -26.53
N GLY A 136 -17.47 -0.98 -27.31
CA GLY A 136 -17.71 -1.29 -28.72
C GLY A 136 -16.44 -1.43 -29.58
N PRO A 137 -15.39 -0.59 -29.40
CA PRO A 137 -14.13 -0.75 -30.13
C PRO A 137 -13.35 -2.03 -29.84
N LEU A 138 -13.61 -2.72 -28.72
CA LEU A 138 -12.96 -3.99 -28.35
C LEU A 138 -13.78 -5.22 -28.78
N ASN A 139 -14.98 -5.01 -29.31
CA ASN A 139 -15.83 -6.09 -29.78
C ASN A 139 -15.21 -6.69 -31.05
N PRO A 140 -14.80 -7.98 -31.04
CA PRO A 140 -14.09 -8.57 -32.18
C PRO A 140 -15.03 -8.74 -33.38
N ASP A 141 -14.55 -8.33 -34.56
CA ASP A 141 -15.23 -8.55 -35.83
C ASP A 141 -14.76 -9.85 -36.47
N ILE A 142 -15.70 -10.63 -37.03
CA ILE A 142 -15.35 -11.82 -37.81
C ILE A 142 -15.04 -11.39 -39.25
N SER A 143 -13.75 -11.30 -39.57
CA SER A 143 -13.26 -10.99 -40.91
C SER A 143 -13.71 -12.01 -41.97
N LEU A 144 -13.98 -13.26 -41.57
CA LEU A 144 -14.46 -14.35 -42.44
C LEU A 144 -15.93 -14.19 -42.90
N LEU A 145 -16.72 -13.36 -42.23
CA LEU A 145 -18.15 -13.10 -42.49
C LEU A 145 -18.40 -11.68 -43.02
N GLY A 146 -17.38 -11.06 -43.63
CA GLY A 146 -17.50 -9.72 -44.21
C GLY A 146 -17.45 -8.59 -43.19
N GLY A 147 -16.83 -8.79 -42.02
CA GLY A 147 -16.67 -7.75 -41.01
C GLY A 147 -17.88 -7.58 -40.09
N GLN A 148 -18.74 -8.60 -39.98
CA GLN A 148 -19.81 -8.59 -39.00
C GLN A 148 -19.25 -8.80 -37.58
N LYS A 149 -19.69 -7.95 -36.65
CA LYS A 149 -19.40 -8.06 -35.21
C LYS A 149 -19.80 -9.45 -34.70
N LEU A 150 -18.95 -10.09 -33.90
CA LEU A 150 -19.21 -11.41 -33.30
C LEU A 150 -20.50 -11.40 -32.46
N MET A 151 -20.76 -10.30 -31.74
CA MET A 151 -21.90 -10.12 -30.86
C MET A 151 -22.38 -8.66 -30.90
N ALA A 152 -23.58 -8.37 -30.41
CA ALA A 152 -24.02 -7.00 -30.21
C ALA A 152 -23.17 -6.29 -29.14
N ASP A 153 -22.91 -4.98 -29.30
CA ASP A 153 -22.07 -4.23 -28.34
C ASP A 153 -22.62 -4.28 -26.90
N ARG A 154 -23.95 -4.34 -26.76
CA ARG A 154 -24.61 -4.48 -25.46
C ARG A 154 -24.32 -5.84 -24.81
N THR A 155 -24.39 -6.93 -25.58
CA THR A 155 -24.12 -8.28 -25.05
C THR A 155 -22.64 -8.44 -24.70
N TYR A 156 -21.75 -7.87 -25.52
CA TYR A 156 -20.33 -7.81 -25.22
C TYR A 156 -20.04 -7.09 -23.89
N GLY A 157 -20.65 -5.91 -23.66
CA GLY A 157 -20.47 -5.19 -22.41
C GLY A 157 -21.03 -5.89 -21.17
N VAL A 158 -22.13 -6.63 -21.31
CA VAL A 158 -22.65 -7.47 -20.22
C VAL A 158 -21.68 -8.62 -19.91
N LEU A 159 -21.10 -9.26 -20.92
CA LEU A 159 -20.06 -10.28 -20.72
C LEU A 159 -18.81 -9.68 -20.06
N ALA A 160 -18.41 -8.46 -20.42
CA ALA A 160 -17.28 -7.77 -19.79
C ALA A 160 -17.49 -7.56 -18.28
N ASN A 161 -18.73 -7.28 -17.84
CA ASN A 161 -19.04 -7.22 -16.41
C ASN A 161 -18.78 -8.56 -15.70
N LEU A 162 -19.22 -9.68 -16.31
CA LEU A 162 -18.96 -11.00 -15.75
C LEU A 162 -17.46 -11.31 -15.65
N VAL A 163 -16.66 -10.87 -16.61
CA VAL A 163 -15.19 -11.03 -16.58
C VAL A 163 -14.59 -10.25 -15.39
N VAL A 164 -14.96 -8.99 -15.20
CA VAL A 164 -14.44 -8.16 -14.11
C VAL A 164 -14.84 -8.72 -12.74
N VAL A 165 -16.13 -9.03 -12.57
CA VAL A 165 -16.64 -9.62 -11.31
C VAL A 165 -16.03 -10.99 -11.06
N GLY A 166 -15.90 -11.82 -12.10
CA GLY A 166 -15.27 -13.13 -12.03
C GLY A 166 -13.81 -13.06 -11.60
N PHE A 167 -13.05 -12.10 -12.13
CA PHE A 167 -11.68 -11.86 -11.70
C PHE A 167 -11.62 -11.51 -10.21
N VAL A 168 -12.43 -10.55 -9.75
CA VAL A 168 -12.50 -10.15 -8.33
C VAL A 168 -12.89 -11.32 -7.42
N ALA A 169 -13.85 -12.14 -7.84
CA ALA A 169 -14.30 -13.31 -7.09
C ALA A 169 -13.20 -14.39 -6.94
N ILE A 170 -12.29 -14.49 -7.90
CA ILE A 170 -11.19 -15.47 -7.90
C ILE A 170 -9.98 -14.97 -7.10
N VAL A 171 -9.80 -13.66 -6.89
CA VAL A 171 -8.65 -13.08 -6.15
C VAL A 171 -8.35 -13.76 -4.81
N PRO A 172 -9.33 -14.06 -3.92
CA PRO A 172 -9.06 -14.73 -2.64
C PRO A 172 -8.44 -16.13 -2.77
N PHE A 173 -8.68 -16.82 -3.88
CA PHE A 173 -8.16 -18.16 -4.13
C PHE A 173 -6.76 -18.15 -4.75
N LEU A 174 -6.44 -17.08 -5.48
CA LEU A 174 -5.11 -16.86 -6.05
C LEU A 174 -4.14 -16.28 -5.01
N ASN A 175 -4.60 -15.34 -4.19
CA ASN A 175 -3.78 -14.73 -3.14
C ASN A 175 -3.85 -15.52 -1.83
N LYS A 176 -3.03 -16.57 -1.73
CA LYS A 176 -2.88 -17.38 -0.50
C LYS A 176 -1.86 -16.80 0.50
N GLY A 177 -1.34 -15.59 0.25
CA GLY A 177 -0.26 -15.02 1.06
C GLY A 177 -0.70 -14.71 2.50
N SER A 178 0.13 -15.11 3.48
CA SER A 178 -0.13 -14.85 4.91
C SER A 178 0.05 -13.37 5.31
N ALA A 179 0.82 -12.63 4.51
CA ALA A 179 1.12 -11.21 4.69
C ALA A 179 -0.13 -10.35 4.44
N ARG A 180 -0.45 -9.42 5.35
CA ARG A 180 -1.67 -8.59 5.26
C ARG A 180 -1.42 -7.17 4.78
N ARG A 181 -0.16 -6.71 4.78
CA ARG A 181 0.16 -5.31 4.43
C ARG A 181 0.45 -5.18 2.93
N PRO A 182 -0.02 -4.11 2.25
CA PRO A 182 0.27 -3.90 0.83
C PRO A 182 1.78 -3.90 0.50
N VAL A 183 2.60 -3.30 1.38
CA VAL A 183 4.07 -3.29 1.24
C VAL A 183 4.71 -4.68 1.32
N GLU A 184 4.10 -5.63 2.02
CA GLU A 184 4.61 -7.02 2.10
C GLU A 184 4.27 -7.82 0.85
N GLN A 185 3.19 -7.44 0.13
CA GLN A 185 2.74 -8.04 -1.11
C GLN A 185 2.60 -6.99 -2.24
N PRO A 186 3.70 -6.41 -2.73
CA PRO A 186 3.67 -5.28 -3.66
C PRO A 186 2.96 -5.62 -4.98
N PHE A 187 3.04 -6.87 -5.44
CA PHE A 187 2.33 -7.32 -6.63
C PHE A 187 0.80 -7.26 -6.45
N TRP A 188 0.26 -7.84 -5.37
CA TRP A 188 -1.17 -7.82 -5.10
C TRP A 188 -1.70 -6.42 -4.76
N GLY A 189 -0.88 -5.59 -4.07
CA GLY A 189 -1.18 -4.18 -3.87
C GLY A 189 -1.29 -3.42 -5.20
N ALA A 190 -0.38 -3.67 -6.14
CA ALA A 190 -0.43 -3.09 -7.48
C ALA A 190 -1.63 -3.55 -8.31
N VAL A 191 -1.99 -4.84 -8.27
CA VAL A 191 -3.21 -5.36 -8.91
C VAL A 191 -4.46 -4.69 -8.33
N GLY A 192 -4.51 -4.53 -7.00
CA GLY A 192 -5.59 -3.82 -6.33
C GLY A 192 -5.71 -2.36 -6.80
N MET A 193 -4.60 -1.62 -6.87
CA MET A 193 -4.63 -0.25 -7.36
C MET A 193 -4.96 -0.14 -8.85
N SER A 194 -4.47 -1.06 -9.68
CA SER A 194 -4.88 -1.17 -11.08
C SER A 194 -6.41 -1.29 -11.18
N GLY A 195 -7.03 -2.12 -10.34
CA GLY A 195 -8.48 -2.30 -10.30
C GLY A 195 -9.23 -1.04 -9.88
N VAL A 196 -8.74 -0.31 -8.86
CA VAL A 196 -9.34 0.96 -8.42
C VAL A 196 -9.25 2.02 -9.53
N VAL A 197 -8.09 2.16 -10.16
CA VAL A 197 -7.89 3.11 -11.26
C VAL A 197 -8.73 2.73 -12.47
N PHE A 198 -8.83 1.44 -12.79
CA PHE A 198 -9.70 0.95 -13.86
C PHE A 198 -11.18 1.23 -13.59
N ALA A 199 -11.66 0.98 -12.37
CA ALA A 199 -13.04 1.29 -12.00
C ALA A 199 -13.34 2.79 -12.16
N PHE A 200 -12.39 3.65 -11.77
CA PHE A 200 -12.50 5.09 -11.95
C PHE A 200 -12.49 5.51 -13.42
N THR A 201 -11.52 5.04 -14.21
CA THR A 201 -11.41 5.45 -15.62
C THR A 201 -12.57 4.95 -16.47
N VAL A 202 -13.05 3.73 -16.23
CA VAL A 202 -14.27 3.21 -16.87
C VAL A 202 -15.51 3.99 -16.44
N ALA A 203 -15.59 4.42 -15.19
CA ALA A 203 -16.67 5.30 -14.74
C ALA A 203 -16.65 6.66 -15.47
N VAL A 204 -15.46 7.23 -15.72
CA VAL A 204 -15.29 8.45 -16.53
C VAL A 204 -15.69 8.19 -18.00
N LEU A 205 -15.31 7.04 -18.57
CA LEU A 205 -15.76 6.62 -19.91
C LEU A 205 -17.30 6.52 -20.01
N SER A 206 -17.94 6.12 -18.93
CA SER A 206 -19.40 6.05 -18.82
C SER A 206 -20.06 7.43 -19.01
N VAL A 207 -19.39 8.51 -18.61
CA VAL A 207 -19.86 9.90 -18.74
C VAL A 207 -19.12 10.68 -19.82
N LYS A 208 -18.55 10.01 -20.84
CA LYS A 208 -17.75 10.65 -21.91
C LYS A 208 -18.41 11.85 -22.60
N ASN A 209 -19.74 11.94 -22.63
CA ASN A 209 -20.47 13.06 -23.22
C ASN A 209 -20.35 14.36 -22.40
N LEU A 210 -19.98 14.26 -21.12
CA LEU A 210 -19.81 15.39 -20.20
C LEU A 210 -18.33 15.76 -20.01
N VAL A 211 -17.40 14.93 -20.49
CA VAL A 211 -15.96 15.14 -20.34
C VAL A 211 -15.48 15.92 -21.57
N PRO A 212 -14.86 17.11 -21.40
CA PRO A 212 -14.36 17.91 -22.51
C PRO A 212 -13.02 17.36 -23.03
N MET A 213 -13.04 16.11 -23.50
CA MET A 213 -11.87 15.37 -23.95
C MET A 213 -12.22 14.56 -25.20
N ASP A 214 -11.24 14.34 -26.08
CA ASP A 214 -11.42 13.47 -27.23
C ASP A 214 -11.84 12.05 -26.80
N SER A 215 -12.82 11.48 -27.50
CA SER A 215 -13.41 10.18 -27.13
C SER A 215 -12.44 9.02 -27.31
N HIS A 216 -11.54 9.08 -28.29
CA HIS A 216 -10.53 8.05 -28.52
C HIS A 216 -9.43 8.13 -27.46
N LEU A 217 -8.97 9.35 -27.16
CA LEU A 217 -8.00 9.57 -26.10
C LEU A 217 -8.54 9.11 -24.73
N LEU A 218 -9.79 9.43 -24.40
CA LEU A 218 -10.43 8.97 -23.16
C LEU A 218 -10.50 7.44 -23.11
N PHE A 219 -10.87 6.82 -24.23
CA PHE A 219 -10.90 5.37 -24.36
C PHE A 219 -9.51 4.75 -24.13
N ASP A 220 -8.47 5.27 -24.75
CA ASP A 220 -7.09 4.79 -24.59
C ASP A 220 -6.60 4.93 -23.14
N LEU A 221 -6.84 6.11 -22.54
CA LEU A 221 -6.51 6.36 -21.13
C LEU A 221 -7.22 5.39 -20.18
N THR A 222 -8.42 4.91 -20.54
CA THR A 222 -9.18 3.97 -19.73
C THR A 222 -8.40 2.68 -19.48
N PHE A 223 -7.61 2.23 -20.44
CA PHE A 223 -6.82 1.01 -20.36
C PHE A 223 -5.34 1.25 -20.04
N LEU A 224 -4.79 2.40 -20.43
CA LEU A 224 -3.39 2.73 -20.17
C LEU A 224 -3.14 3.15 -18.72
N LEU A 225 -4.00 3.99 -18.13
CA LEU A 225 -3.80 4.49 -16.76
C LEU A 225 -3.79 3.38 -15.69
N PRO A 226 -4.65 2.34 -15.76
CA PRO A 226 -4.55 1.20 -14.85
C PRO A 226 -3.18 0.51 -14.92
N VAL A 227 -2.63 0.30 -16.11
CA VAL A 227 -1.31 -0.33 -16.29
C VAL A 227 -0.20 0.55 -15.71
N VAL A 228 -0.22 1.84 -16.01
CA VAL A 228 0.75 2.81 -15.46
C VAL A 228 0.66 2.85 -13.93
N SER A 229 -0.56 2.88 -13.38
CA SER A 229 -0.76 2.91 -11.93
C SER A 229 -0.32 1.61 -11.26
N ALA A 230 -0.48 0.45 -11.90
CA ALA A 230 0.05 -0.83 -11.44
C ALA A 230 1.59 -0.80 -11.37
N CYS A 231 2.26 -0.36 -12.43
CA CYS A 231 3.72 -0.26 -12.48
C CYS A 231 4.25 0.70 -11.41
N LEU A 232 3.66 1.88 -11.29
CA LEU A 232 4.04 2.88 -10.29
C LEU A 232 3.83 2.35 -8.86
N THR A 233 2.65 1.79 -8.58
CA THR A 233 2.32 1.24 -7.26
C THR A 233 3.27 0.10 -6.90
N TYR A 234 3.56 -0.79 -7.85
CA TYR A 234 4.52 -1.87 -7.64
C TYR A 234 5.92 -1.33 -7.31
N ALA A 235 6.41 -0.34 -8.07
CA ALA A 235 7.73 0.26 -7.84
C ALA A 235 7.82 0.94 -6.46
N VAL A 236 6.79 1.71 -6.09
CA VAL A 236 6.71 2.39 -4.78
C VAL A 236 6.62 1.38 -3.63
N LEU A 237 5.72 0.40 -3.71
CA LEU A 237 5.60 -0.61 -2.65
C LEU A 237 6.86 -1.47 -2.54
N ARG A 238 7.55 -1.72 -3.66
CA ARG A 238 8.81 -2.45 -3.66
C ARG A 238 9.94 -1.64 -3.03
N SER A 239 10.07 -0.35 -3.31
CA SER A 239 11.09 0.49 -2.66
C SER A 239 10.87 0.61 -1.15
N MET A 240 9.61 0.64 -0.70
CA MET A 240 9.26 0.64 0.72
C MET A 240 9.59 -0.67 1.47
N ARG A 241 9.94 -1.75 0.75
CA ARG A 241 10.42 -3.00 1.37
C ARG A 241 11.89 -2.93 1.79
N GLU A 242 12.59 -1.87 1.39
CA GLU A 242 14.01 -1.71 1.67
C GLU A 242 14.15 -0.72 2.82
N GLY A 243 14.74 -1.15 3.94
CA GLY A 243 14.95 -0.30 5.12
C GLY A 243 15.05 -1.06 6.44
N TYR A 244 15.79 -0.48 7.39
CA TYR A 244 15.97 -1.03 8.75
C TYR A 244 14.61 -1.25 9.44
N MET A 245 13.67 -0.31 9.31
CA MET A 245 12.33 -0.41 9.91
C MET A 245 11.48 -1.56 9.32
N PHE A 246 11.57 -1.83 8.01
CA PHE A 246 10.86 -2.96 7.39
C PHE A 246 11.44 -4.29 7.88
N ASN A 247 12.77 -4.41 7.91
CA ASN A 247 13.46 -5.61 8.39
C ASN A 247 13.25 -5.84 9.90
N LEU A 248 13.22 -4.78 10.70
CA LEU A 248 12.95 -4.83 12.14
C LEU A 248 11.50 -5.30 12.39
N ASN A 249 10.50 -4.69 11.73
CA ASN A 249 9.11 -5.14 11.81
C ASN A 249 8.92 -6.58 11.34
N ARG A 250 9.63 -6.99 10.28
CA ARG A 250 9.56 -8.36 9.77
C ARG A 250 10.19 -9.38 10.74
N ARG A 251 11.24 -8.98 11.49
CA ARG A 251 11.87 -9.82 12.52
C ARG A 251 10.93 -10.04 13.71
N TYR A 252 10.22 -9.01 14.17
CA TYR A 252 9.16 -9.17 15.19
C TYR A 252 8.04 -10.12 14.70
N TYR A 253 7.73 -10.11 13.41
CA TYR A 253 6.77 -11.06 12.83
C TYR A 253 7.30 -12.50 12.69
N ARG A 254 8.61 -12.71 12.53
CA ARG A 254 9.24 -14.06 12.44
C ARG A 254 9.33 -14.77 13.79
N LEU A 255 9.06 -14.08 14.89
CA LEU A 255 8.77 -14.72 16.16
C LEU A 255 7.44 -15.49 16.10
N ARG A 256 6.59 -15.27 15.09
CA ARG A 256 5.47 -16.19 14.84
C ARG A 256 6.01 -17.57 14.46
N PRO A 257 5.55 -18.64 15.11
CA PRO A 257 5.89 -19.98 14.70
C PRO A 257 5.29 -20.24 13.31
N PRO A 258 6.00 -20.94 12.41
CA PRO A 258 5.38 -21.44 11.19
C PRO A 258 4.26 -22.42 11.57
N LYS A 259 3.16 -22.38 10.81
CA LYS A 259 2.05 -23.33 10.93
C LYS A 259 2.52 -24.77 10.76
#